data_AF-A0A931VT61-F1
#
_entry.id   AF-A0A931VT61-F1
#
_cell.length_a   1.000
_cell.length_b   1.000
_cell.length_c   1.000
_cell.angle_alpha   90.00
_cell.angle_beta   90.00
_cell.angle_gamma   90.00
#
_symmetry.space_group_name_H-M   'P 1'
#
loop_
_entity.id
_entity.type
_entity.pdbx_description
1 polymer ?
#
loop_
_entity_poly.entity_id
_entity_poly.type
_entity_poly.pdbx_seq_one_letter_code
_entity_poly.pdbx_strand_id
1 'polypeptide(L)' 'MSYFFIGINILFIATLIFYIVFFSLVYYWHEKKTTFVAVPLLYTFEFFLAGFLIVSIISILLEYAPKIFKTLT' A
#
# COMPACT_ATOMS: atom_id res chain seq x y z
N MET A 1 3.46 19.52 2.82
CA MET A 1 2.64 18.30 2.63
C MET A 1 2.78 17.46 3.88
N SER A 2 1.69 16.93 4.44
CA SER A 2 1.77 16.00 5.58
C SER A 2 2.48 14.70 5.17
N TYR A 3 3.20 14.08 6.09
CA TYR A 3 3.84 12.78 5.89
C TYR A 3 2.84 11.72 5.37
N PHE A 4 1.58 11.83 5.79
CA PHE A 4 0.49 10.99 5.29
C PHE A 4 0.26 11.13 3.78
N PHE A 5 0.28 12.36 3.25
CA PHE A 5 0.11 12.60 1.82
C PHE A 5 1.28 12.04 1.00
N ILE A 6 2.50 12.09 1.54
CA ILE A 6 3.66 11.49 0.86
C ILE A 6 3.52 9.97 0.85
N GLY A 7 3.22 9.38 2.02
CA GLY A 7 3.05 7.94 2.16
C GLY A 7 1.93 7.37 1.29
N ILE A 8 0.79 8.06 1.18
CA ILE A 8 -0.34 7.57 0.37
C ILE A 8 -0.04 7.59 -1.14
N ASN A 9 0.71 8.61 -1.62
CA ASN A 9 1.14 8.66 -3.01
C ASN A 9 2.10 7.49 -3.33
N ILE A 10 3.06 7.23 -2.44
CA ILE A 10 3.98 6.09 -2.57
C ILE A 10 3.19 4.78 -2.57
N LEU A 11 2.21 4.63 -1.68
CA LEU A 11 1.36 3.45 -1.60
C LEU A 11 0.56 3.21 -2.89
N PHE A 12 -0.01 4.25 -3.50
CA PHE A 12 -0.72 4.10 -4.77
C PHE A 12 0.20 3.62 -5.90
N ILE A 13 1.41 4.17 -5.99
CA ILE A 13 2.39 3.74 -6.99
C ILE A 13 2.80 2.28 -6.75
N ALA A 14 3.10 1.90 -5.50
CA ALA A 14 3.45 0.53 -5.14
C ALA A 14 2.31 -0.46 -5.45
N THR A 15 1.07 -0.07 -5.16
CA THR A 15 -0.13 -0.88 -5.41
C THR A 15 -0.35 -1.08 -6.91
N LEU A 16 -0.15 -0.04 -7.72
CA LEU A 16 -0.23 -0.13 -9.17
C LEU A 16 0.82 -1.11 -9.73
N ILE A 17 2.07 -1.00 -9.27
CA ILE A 17 3.15 -1.89 -9.69
C ILE A 17 2.83 -3.34 -9.29
N PHE A 18 2.38 -3.55 -8.05
CA PHE A 18 1.99 -4.87 -7.56
C PHE A 18 0.90 -5.49 -8.42
N TYR A 19 -0.16 -4.74 -8.72
CA TYR A 19 -1.25 -5.20 -9.60
C TYR A 19 -0.74 -5.64 -10.97
N ILE A 20 0.08 -4.82 -11.63
CA ILE A 20 0.59 -5.10 -12.98
C ILE A 20 1.44 -6.38 -12.99
N VAL A 21 2.36 -6.51 -12.02
CA VAL A 21 3.25 -7.67 -11.91
C VAL A 21 2.45 -8.93 -11.62
N PHE A 22 1.54 -8.86 -10.65
CA PHE A 22 0.75 -10.01 -10.23
C PHE A 22 -0.26 -10.42 -11.32
N PHE A 23 -0.90 -9.47 -11.99
CA PHE A 23 -1.74 -9.74 -13.15
C PHE A 23 -0.98 -10.45 -14.27
N SER A 24 0.26 -10.01 -14.55
CA SER A 24 1.11 -10.65 -15.56
C SER A 24 1.48 -12.09 -15.20
N LEU A 25 1.73 -12.37 -13.92
CA LEU A 25 1.99 -13.72 -13.41
C LEU A 25 0.77 -14.63 -13.53
N VAL A 26 -0.41 -14.16 -13.09
CA VAL A 26 -1.65 -14.93 -13.17
C VAL A 26 -2.02 -15.18 -14.64
N TYR A 27 -1.79 -14.21 -15.53
CA TYR A 27 -1.97 -14.39 -16.97
C TYR A 27 -1.05 -15.47 -17.55
N TYR A 28 0.23 -15.46 -17.19
CA TYR A 28 1.21 -16.45 -17.63
C TYR A 28 0.85 -17.88 -17.19
N TRP A 29 0.29 -18.04 -15.99
CA TRP A 29 -0.09 -19.35 -15.47
C TRP A 29 -1.39 -19.94 -16.03
N HIS A 30 -2.00 -19.31 -17.04
CA HIS A 30 -3.19 -19.83 -17.73
C HIS A 30 -4.34 -20.21 -16.79
N GLU A 31 -4.52 -19.45 -15.69
CA GLU A 31 -5.69 -19.63 -14.83
C GLU A 31 -6.99 -19.39 -15.60
N LYS A 32 -8.15 -19.86 -15.09
CA LYS A 32 -9.41 -19.66 -15.81
C LYS A 32 -9.72 -18.16 -15.98
N LYS A 33 -10.50 -17.81 -17.01
CA LYS A 33 -10.77 -16.40 -17.37
C LYS A 33 -11.28 -15.52 -16.23
N THR A 34 -12.08 -16.09 -15.33
CA THR A 34 -12.63 -15.40 -14.16
C THR A 34 -11.58 -15.14 -13.08
N THR A 35 -10.57 -16.01 -12.94
CA THR A 35 -9.47 -15.83 -11.98
C THR A 35 -8.45 -14.78 -12.45
N PHE A 36 -8.30 -14.52 -13.76
CA PHE A 36 -7.34 -13.51 -14.26
C PHE A 36 -7.56 -12.09 -13.75
N VAL A 37 -8.80 -11.70 -13.45
CA VAL A 37 -9.09 -10.33 -12.98
C VAL A 37 -9.42 -10.33 -11.50
N ALA A 38 -10.27 -11.25 -11.04
CA ALA A 38 -10.72 -11.26 -9.65
C ALA A 38 -9.57 -11.52 -8.66
N VAL A 39 -8.66 -12.44 -8.99
CA VAL A 39 -7.57 -12.84 -8.08
C VAL A 39 -6.55 -11.71 -7.92
N PRO A 40 -6.00 -11.11 -8.99
CA PRO A 40 -5.11 -9.96 -8.85
C PRO A 40 -5.76 -8.77 -8.15
N LEU A 41 -7.05 -8.52 -8.40
CA LEU A 41 -7.76 -7.42 -7.76
C LEU A 41 -7.86 -7.62 -6.24
N LEU A 42 -8.22 -8.82 -5.80
CA LEU A 42 -8.38 -9.15 -4.38
C LEU A 42 -7.05 -9.07 -3.62
N TYR A 43 -5.99 -9.64 -4.17
CA TYR A 43 -4.65 -9.55 -3.56
C TYR A 43 -4.10 -8.11 -3.56
N THR A 44 -4.38 -7.34 -4.62
CA THR A 44 -3.99 -5.92 -4.67
C THR A 44 -4.73 -5.11 -3.61
N PHE A 45 -6.00 -5.41 -3.36
CA PHE A 45 -6.78 -4.77 -2.31
C PHE A 45 -6.25 -5.11 -0.91
N GLU A 46 -5.91 -6.38 -0.64
CA GLU A 46 -5.28 -6.79 0.61
C GLU A 46 -3.91 -6.11 0.81
N PHE A 47 -3.09 -6.06 -0.24
CA PHE A 47 -1.81 -5.34 -0.24
C PHE A 47 -2.01 -3.85 0.09
N PHE A 48 -2.99 -3.19 -0.55
CA PHE A 48 -3.30 -1.80 -0.28
C PHE A 48 -3.75 -1.59 1.17
N LEU A 49 -4.63 -2.43 1.70
CA LEU A 49 -5.10 -2.33 3.08
C LEU A 49 -3.96 -2.46 4.10
N ALA A 50 -3.11 -3.47 3.93
CA ALA A 50 -1.95 -3.67 4.79
C ALA A 50 -0.98 -2.48 4.70
N GLY A 51 -0.67 -2.03 3.48
CA GLY A 51 0.19 -0.87 3.24
C GLY A 51 -0.39 0.43 3.79
N PHE A 52 -1.70 0.62 3.68
CA PHE A 52 -2.42 1.78 4.21
C PHE A 52 -2.31 1.87 5.73
N LEU A 53 -2.46 0.73 6.41
CA LEU A 53 -2.31 0.64 7.86
C LEU A 53 -0.88 1.01 8.28
N ILE A 54 0.13 0.48 7.58
CA ILE A 54 1.55 0.79 7.83
C ILE A 54 1.82 2.28 7.61
N VAL A 55 1.40 2.84 6.49
CA VAL A 55 1.57 4.27 6.17
C VAL A 55 0.90 5.14 7.23
N SER A 56 -0.29 4.77 7.69
CA SER A 56 -1.01 5.51 8.73
C SER A 56 -0.25 5.52 10.04
N ILE A 57 0.24 4.37 10.51
CA ILE A 57 1.03 4.26 11.74
C ILE A 57 2.32 5.09 11.64
N ILE A 58 3.08 4.93 10.56
CA ILE A 58 4.33 5.66 10.35
C ILE A 58 4.09 7.17 10.30
N SER A 59 3.03 7.60 9.62
CA SER A 59 2.71 9.02 9.50
C SER A 59 2.36 9.63 10.85
N ILE A 60 1.58 8.93 11.69
CA ILE A 60 1.27 9.37 13.06
C ILE A 60 2.56 9.47 13.87
N LEU A 61 3.42 8.45 13.82
CA LEU A 61 4.68 8.47 14.57
C LEU A 61 5.57 9.66 14.17
N LEU A 62 5.73 9.92 12.87
CA LEU A 62 6.56 11.01 12.38
C LEU A 62 5.97 12.40 12.68
N GLU A 63 4.65 12.54 12.58
CA GLU A 63 3.98 13.83 12.82
C GLU A 63 3.98 14.21 14.32
N TYR A 64 3.85 13.23 15.21
CA TYR A 64 3.77 13.47 16.65
C TYR A 64 5.11 13.32 17.40
N ALA A 65 6.11 12.61 16.84
CA ALA A 65 7.42 12.46 17.47
C ALA A 65 8.05 13.80 17.90
N PRO A 66 8.13 14.85 17.06
CA PRO A 66 8.78 16.11 17.45
C PRO A 66 8.10 16.78 18.65
N LYS A 67 6.77 16.68 18.75
CA LYS A 67 5.99 17.22 19.87
C LYS A 67 6.25 16.45 21.17
N ILE A 68 6.34 15.13 21.08
CA ILE A 68 6.64 14.27 22.23
C ILE A 68 8.05 14.57 22.75
N PHE A 69 9.05 14.61 21.87
CA PHE A 69 10.43 14.94 22.26
C PHE A 69 10.54 16.32 22.91
N LYS A 70 9.89 17.35 22.33
CA LYS A 70 9.90 18.72 22.88
C LYS A 70 9.19 18.85 24.25
N THR A 71 8.31 17.91 24.60
CA THR A 71 7.64 17.91 25.91
C THR A 71 8.46 17.17 26.98
N LEU A 72 9.38 16.30 26.56
CA LEU A 72 10.21 15.46 27.42
C LEU A 72 11.56 16.10 27.79
N THR A 73 12.07 17.01 26.95
CA THR A 73 13.26 17.86 27.22
C THR A 73 12.83 19.29 27.52
#